data_AF-A9A5R2-F1
#
_entry.id   AF-A9A5R2-F1
#
_cell.length_a   1.000
_cell.length_b   1.000
_cell.length_c   1.000
_cell.angle_alpha   90.00
_cell.angle_beta   90.00
_cell.angle_gamma   90.00
#
_symmetry.space_group_name_H-M   'P 1'
#
loop_
_entity.id
_entity.type
_entity.pdbx_description
1 polymer ?
#
loop_
_entity_poly.entity_id
_entity_poly.type
_entity_poly.pdbx_seq_one_letter_code
_entity_poly.pdbx_strand_id
1 'polypeptide(L)'
;MEIQEISPVVIYDNACHLCAKFASTVNFFARGKIALVGHYSETGEKLRKQYLDSSATEMFWFIDGKNAYGGRAALLPLIGEILFSKKRAPIQTIVEETCDAGCKAPNAVFVRSASLFTHSKKIKIN
;
A
#
# COMPACT_ATOMS: atom_id res chain seq x y z
N MET A 1 9.42 -9.05 -11.62
CA MET A 1 7.96 -8.88 -11.54
C MET A 1 7.68 -7.56 -12.19
N GLU A 2 6.83 -7.55 -13.21
CA GLU A 2 6.47 -6.29 -13.85
C GLU A 2 5.36 -5.62 -13.04
N ILE A 3 5.52 -4.35 -12.67
CA ILE A 3 4.50 -3.61 -11.91
C ILE A 3 3.13 -3.61 -12.61
N GLN A 4 3.11 -3.80 -13.93
CA GLN A 4 1.89 -3.87 -14.74
C GLN A 4 1.04 -5.11 -14.43
N GLU A 5 1.65 -6.21 -13.98
CA GLU A 5 0.94 -7.45 -13.66
C GLU A 5 0.21 -7.38 -12.31
N ILE A 6 0.75 -6.59 -11.37
CA ILE A 6 0.20 -6.44 -10.01
C ILE A 6 -0.57 -5.14 -9.80
N SER A 7 -0.44 -4.17 -10.71
CA SER A 7 -1.16 -2.90 -10.67
C SER A 7 -2.67 -3.09 -10.91
N PRO A 8 -3.54 -2.43 -10.13
CA PRO A 8 -3.24 -1.42 -9.14
C PRO A 8 -2.89 -2.04 -7.79
N VAL A 9 -1.82 -1.56 -7.14
CA VAL A 9 -1.31 -2.13 -5.89
C VAL A 9 -1.16 -1.05 -4.80
N VAL A 10 -1.54 -1.41 -3.58
CA VAL A 10 -1.21 -0.66 -2.37
C VAL A 10 -0.11 -1.39 -1.62
N ILE A 11 0.98 -0.67 -1.33
CA ILE A 11 2.06 -1.16 -0.47
C ILE A 11 1.92 -0.48 0.89
N TYR A 12 1.88 -1.26 1.96
CA TYR A 12 1.64 -0.76 3.32
C TYR A 12 2.58 -1.39 4.33
N ASP A 13 2.79 -0.72 5.47
CA ASP A 13 3.54 -1.31 6.58
C ASP A 13 2.69 -2.42 7.24
N ASN A 14 3.06 -3.67 6.99
CA ASN A 14 2.38 -4.86 7.54
C ASN A 14 2.74 -5.16 9.00
N ALA A 15 3.75 -4.50 9.58
CA ALA A 15 4.03 -4.56 11.02
C ALA A 15 3.24 -3.50 11.83
N CYS A 16 2.62 -2.53 11.15
CA CYS A 16 1.81 -1.47 11.72
C CYS A 16 0.32 -1.88 11.78
N HIS A 17 -0.22 -2.06 12.99
CA HIS A 17 -1.62 -2.45 13.19
C HIS A 17 -2.64 -1.48 12.54
N LEU A 18 -2.40 -0.16 12.61
CA LEU A 18 -3.28 0.81 11.96
C LEU A 18 -3.21 0.72 10.43
N CYS A 19 -2.01 0.50 9.89
CA CYS A 19 -1.75 0.37 8.46
C CYS A 19 -2.37 -0.92 7.91
N ALA A 20 -2.31 -2.02 8.66
CA ALA A 20 -3.01 -3.26 8.35
C ALA A 20 -4.54 -3.07 8.36
N LYS A 21 -5.09 -2.36 9.36
CA LYS A 21 -6.52 -2.00 9.38
C LYS A 21 -6.92 -1.12 8.19
N PHE A 22 -6.08 -0.15 7.82
CA PHE A 22 -6.28 0.66 6.62
C PHE A 22 -6.30 -0.21 5.37
N ALA A 23 -5.33 -1.11 5.19
CA ALA A 23 -5.27 -2.02 4.06
C ALA A 23 -6.50 -2.93 3.99
N SER A 24 -6.95 -3.49 5.12
CA SER A 24 -8.19 -4.26 5.21
C SER A 24 -9.42 -3.45 4.78
N THR A 25 -9.50 -2.18 5.20
CA THR A 25 -10.57 -1.26 4.79
C THR A 25 -10.53 -0.99 3.29
N VAL A 26 -9.34 -0.75 2.73
CA VAL A 26 -9.15 -0.59 1.28
C VAL A 26 -9.61 -1.86 0.55
N ASN A 27 -9.25 -3.05 1.02
CA ASN A 27 -9.67 -4.32 0.41
C ASN A 27 -11.19 -4.42 0.32
N PHE A 28 -11.87 -4.10 1.43
CA PHE A 28 -13.32 -4.17 1.54
C PHE A 28 -14.01 -3.28 0.50
N PHE A 29 -13.57 -2.03 0.35
CA PHE A 29 -14.12 -1.11 -0.65
C PHE A 29 -13.71 -1.46 -2.08
N ALA A 30 -12.47 -1.90 -2.28
CA ALA A 30 -11.94 -2.28 -3.58
C ALA A 30 -12.52 -3.61 -4.10
N ARG A 31 -13.07 -4.44 -3.22
CA ARG A 31 -13.63 -5.76 -3.53
C ARG A 31 -12.62 -6.67 -4.25
N GLY A 32 -11.38 -6.69 -3.78
CA GLY A 32 -10.29 -7.50 -4.35
C GLY A 32 -9.73 -7.01 -5.71
N LYS A 33 -10.08 -5.79 -6.15
CA LYS A 33 -9.56 -5.21 -7.40
C LYS A 33 -8.20 -4.52 -7.27
N ILE A 34 -7.74 -4.30 -6.04
CA ILE A 34 -6.48 -3.65 -5.72
C ILE A 34 -5.65 -4.67 -4.94
N ALA A 35 -4.45 -4.96 -5.42
CA ALA A 35 -3.51 -5.83 -4.72
C ALA A 35 -3.03 -5.11 -3.44
N LEU A 36 -2.88 -5.85 -2.34
CA LEU A 36 -2.36 -5.31 -1.08
C LEU A 36 -1.08 -6.05 -0.75
N VAL A 37 0.03 -5.33 -0.60
CA VAL A 37 1.36 -5.91 -0.38
C VAL A 37 2.00 -5.27 0.84
N GLY A 38 2.48 -6.07 1.78
CA GLY A 38 3.21 -5.58 2.95
C GLY A 38 4.63 -5.17 2.57
N HIS A 39 5.15 -4.04 3.09
CA HIS A 39 6.55 -3.60 2.88
C HIS A 39 7.58 -4.66 3.24
N TYR A 40 7.28 -5.51 4.23
CA TYR A 40 8.18 -6.54 4.73
C TYR A 40 7.91 -7.95 4.15
N SER A 41 7.02 -8.05 3.15
CA SER A 41 6.88 -9.27 2.34
C SER A 41 8.01 -9.37 1.31
N GLU A 42 8.26 -10.57 0.79
CA GLU A 42 9.25 -10.75 -0.30
C GLU A 42 8.86 -9.93 -1.54
N THR A 43 7.56 -9.88 -1.85
CA THR A 43 7.00 -9.07 -2.94
C THR A 43 7.18 -7.57 -2.67
N GLY A 44 6.87 -7.14 -1.46
CA GLY A 44 7.00 -5.74 -1.04
C GLY A 44 8.43 -5.26 -1.10
N GLU A 45 9.39 -6.06 -0.62
CA GLU A 45 10.82 -5.71 -0.68
C GLU A 45 11.30 -5.54 -2.12
N LYS A 46 10.89 -6.45 -3.03
CA LYS A 46 11.19 -6.34 -4.47
C LYS A 46 10.62 -5.07 -5.08
N LEU A 47 9.33 -4.78 -4.86
CA LEU A 47 8.69 -3.57 -5.36
C LEU A 47 9.37 -2.30 -4.82
N ARG A 48 9.74 -2.31 -3.55
CA ARG A 48 10.39 -1.18 -2.88
C ARG A 48 11.76 -0.88 -3.49
N LYS A 49 12.58 -1.90 -3.74
CA LYS A 49 13.91 -1.75 -4.35
C LYS A 49 13.85 -1.33 -5.82
N GLN A 50 12.80 -1.73 -6.55
CA GLN A 50 12.70 -1.49 -7.98
C GLN A 50 12.04 -0.14 -8.33
N TYR A 51 11.01 0.26 -7.58
CA TYR A 51 10.13 1.35 -8.00
C TYR A 51 10.05 2.53 -7.03
N LEU A 52 10.53 2.35 -5.79
CA LEU A 52 10.47 3.36 -4.75
C LEU A 52 11.90 3.77 -4.33
N ASP A 53 12.02 4.92 -3.68
CA ASP A 53 13.30 5.40 -3.17
C ASP A 53 13.47 5.16 -1.67
N SER A 54 14.48 5.76 -1.05
CA SER A 54 14.80 5.58 0.37
C SER A 54 13.63 5.91 1.32
N SER A 55 12.66 6.72 0.89
CA SER A 55 11.49 7.09 1.71
C SER A 55 10.38 6.03 1.72
N ALA A 56 10.58 4.89 1.06
CA ALA A 56 9.51 3.96 0.78
C ALA A 56 8.78 3.42 2.02
N THR A 57 9.49 3.13 3.12
CA THR A 57 8.89 2.65 4.39
C THR A 57 8.34 3.75 5.28
N GLU A 58 8.53 5.02 4.93
CA GLU A 58 8.00 6.13 5.72
C GLU A 58 6.49 6.28 5.53
N MET A 59 5.91 5.73 4.46
CA MET A 59 4.51 5.89 4.12
C MET A 59 3.94 4.67 3.39
N PHE A 60 2.61 4.62 3.28
CA PHE A 60 1.98 3.71 2.33
C PHE A 60 2.09 4.27 0.91
N TRP A 61 2.01 3.38 -0.08
CA TRP A 61 2.06 3.73 -1.48
C TRP A 61 0.87 3.15 -2.22
N PHE A 62 0.38 3.88 -3.20
CA PHE A 62 -0.54 3.40 -4.23
C PHE A 62 0.16 3.50 -5.58
N ILE A 63 0.14 2.42 -6.36
CA ILE A 63 0.78 2.36 -7.67
C ILE A 63 -0.27 2.01 -8.71
N ASP A 64 -0.46 2.92 -9.68
CA ASP A 64 -1.45 2.79 -10.77
C ASP A 64 -0.86 2.14 -12.04
N GLY A 65 0.40 1.69 -11.98
CA GLY A 65 1.15 1.09 -13.08
C GLY A 65 1.97 2.09 -13.89
N LYS A 66 1.76 3.40 -13.70
CA LYS A 66 2.53 4.49 -14.33
C LYS A 66 3.23 5.37 -13.31
N ASN A 67 2.64 5.51 -12.13
CA ASN A 67 3.12 6.36 -11.06
C ASN A 67 2.97 5.63 -9.72
N ALA A 68 3.94 5.83 -8.84
CA ALA A 68 3.83 5.52 -7.43
C ALA A 68 3.50 6.81 -6.65
N TYR A 69 2.38 6.81 -5.95
CA TYR A 69 1.95 7.89 -5.07
C TYR A 69 2.13 7.45 -3.63
N GLY A 70 2.74 8.28 -2.79
CA GLY A 70 3.05 7.98 -1.40
C GLY A 70 2.28 8.91 -0.44
N GLY A 71 1.77 8.34 0.66
CA GLY A 71 1.08 9.07 1.72
C GLY A 71 -0.13 9.85 1.22
N ARG A 72 -0.22 11.13 1.52
CA ARG A 72 -1.37 11.98 1.14
C ARG A 72 -1.61 12.03 -0.37
N ALA A 73 -0.54 12.01 -1.18
CA ALA A 73 -0.65 12.05 -2.64
C ALA A 73 -1.37 10.81 -3.21
N ALA A 74 -1.39 9.70 -2.47
CA ALA A 74 -2.04 8.46 -2.87
C ALA A 74 -3.54 8.43 -2.62
N LEU A 75 -4.07 9.27 -1.70
CA LEU A 75 -5.47 9.21 -1.29
C LEU A 75 -6.44 9.45 -2.46
N LEU A 76 -6.22 10.53 -3.21
CA LEU A 76 -7.12 10.88 -4.31
C LEU A 76 -7.07 9.85 -5.47
N PRO A 77 -5.88 9.42 -5.96
CA PRO A 77 -5.79 8.32 -6.92
C PRO A 77 -6.42 7.02 -6.43
N LEU A 78 -6.19 6.64 -5.16
CA LEU A 78 -6.74 5.42 -4.57
C LEU A 78 -8.26 5.45 -4.50
N ILE A 79 -8.85 6.55 -4.02
CA ILE A 79 -10.31 6.72 -3.99
C ILE A 79 -10.87 6.68 -5.42
N GLY A 80 -10.19 7.34 -6.36
CA GLY A 80 -10.57 7.29 -7.77
C GLY A 80 -10.59 5.87 -8.33
N GLU A 81 -9.57 5.07 -8.03
CA GLU A 81 -9.48 3.67 -8.44
C GLU A 81 -10.60 2.82 -7.82
N ILE A 82 -10.92 3.05 -6.54
CA ILE A 82 -12.01 2.34 -5.85
C ILE A 82 -13.38 2.66 -6.48
N LEU A 83 -13.65 3.94 -6.79
CA LEU A 83 -14.97 4.40 -7.24
C LEU A 83 -15.20 4.25 -8.75
N PHE A 84 -14.18 4.52 -9.57
CA PHE A 84 -14.35 4.70 -11.01
C PHE A 84 -13.72 3.60 -11.87
N SER A 85 -12.94 2.68 -11.28
CA SER A 85 -12.31 1.64 -12.09
C SER A 85 -13.33 0.66 -12.65
N LYS A 86 -13.31 0.54 -13.99
CA LYS A 86 -14.04 -0.48 -14.74
C LYS A 86 -13.67 -1.87 -14.19
N LYS A 87 -14.63 -2.79 -14.19
CA LYS A 87 -14.50 -4.14 -13.63
C LYS A 87 -13.24 -4.84 -14.17
N ARG A 88 -12.13 -4.76 -13.44
CA ARG A 88 -10.97 -5.65 -13.59
C ARG A 88 -11.31 -6.96 -12.89
N ALA A 89 -10.81 -8.07 -13.42
CA ALA A 89 -10.88 -9.34 -12.70
C ALA A 89 -10.22 -9.16 -11.32
N PRO A 90 -10.73 -9.81 -10.25
CA PRO A 90 -10.09 -9.74 -8.94
C PRO A 90 -8.65 -10.22 -9.09
N ILE A 91 -7.69 -9.40 -8.68
CA ILE A 91 -6.28 -9.83 -8.60
C ILE A 91 -6.21 -10.68 -7.33
N GLN A 92 -5.65 -11.89 -7.45
CA GLN A 92 -5.44 -12.76 -6.30
C GLN A 92 -4.66 -11.97 -5.24
N THR A 93 -5.34 -11.65 -4.15
CA THR A 93 -4.82 -10.75 -3.13
C THR A 93 -3.78 -11.54 -2.34
N ILE A 94 -2.49 -11.28 -2.58
CA ILE A 94 -1.40 -11.79 -1.74
C ILE A 94 -1.43 -10.98 -0.44
N VAL A 95 -2.41 -11.26 0.41
CA VAL A 95 -2.37 -10.81 1.80
C VAL A 95 -1.40 -11.74 2.51
N GLU A 96 -0.11 -11.48 2.38
CA GLU A 96 0.88 -12.04 3.30
C GLU A 96 0.64 -11.40 4.67
N GLU A 97 -0.20 -12.05 5.47
CA GLU A 97 -0.42 -11.68 6.87
C GLU A 97 0.88 -11.87 7.64
N THR A 98 1.45 -10.78 8.14
CA THR A 98 2.41 -10.86 9.23
C THR A 98 2.02 -9.86 10.33
N CYS A 99 1.04 -10.21 11.17
CA CYS A 99 1.09 -9.82 12.58
C CYS A 99 1.11 -11.14 13.37
N ASP A 100 2.32 -11.65 13.62
CA ASP A 100 2.52 -12.54 14.76
C ASP A 100 2.34 -11.76 16.07
N ALA A 101 2.11 -12.48 17.17
CA ALA A 101 1.58 -12.06 18.47
C ALA A 101 2.23 -10.86 19.22
N GLY A 102 3.13 -10.08 18.59
CA GLY A 102 3.84 -8.93 19.14
C GLY A 102 3.22 -7.54 18.90
N CYS A 103 2.05 -7.44 18.26
CA CYS A 103 1.38 -6.16 17.96
C CYS A 103 0.70 -5.53 19.23
N LYS A 104 1.43 -5.40 20.36
CA LYS A 104 0.95 -4.81 21.63
C LYS A 104 1.78 -3.59 22.06
N ALA A 105 1.50 -2.42 21.50
CA ALA A 105 1.72 -1.14 22.17
C ALA A 105 0.94 -0.02 21.44
N PRO A 106 -0.27 0.36 21.91
CA PRO A 106 -1.11 1.38 21.25
C PRO A 106 -0.40 2.74 21.11
N ASN A 107 0.49 3.07 22.04
CA ASN A 107 1.02 4.43 22.20
C ASN A 107 2.24 4.74 21.30
N ALA A 108 3.03 3.72 20.93
CA ALA A 108 4.17 3.88 20.01
C ALA A 108 3.76 3.82 18.53
N VAL A 109 2.51 3.42 18.25
CA VAL A 109 1.97 3.19 16.89
C VAL A 109 1.39 4.47 16.27
N PHE A 110 0.85 5.40 17.07
CA PHE A 110 0.30 6.66 16.55
C PHE A 110 1.38 7.61 16.03
N VAL A 111 2.57 7.64 16.63
CA VAL A 111 3.68 8.52 16.18
C VAL A 111 4.17 8.12 14.78
N ARG A 112 4.10 6.82 14.44
CA ARG A 112 4.37 6.31 13.09
C ARG A 112 3.19 6.49 12.12
N SER A 113 1.97 6.62 12.64
CA SER A 113 0.76 6.79 11.82
C SER A 113 0.57 8.21 11.28
N ALA A 114 1.23 9.21 11.88
CA ALA A 114 1.20 10.58 11.36
C ALA A 114 1.73 10.65 9.92
N SER A 115 2.60 9.73 9.52
CA SER A 115 3.20 9.72 8.20
C SER A 115 2.21 9.47 7.05
N LEU A 116 1.06 8.85 7.35
CA LEU A 116 -0.05 8.68 6.41
C LEU A 116 -0.53 10.03 5.85
N PHE A 117 -0.45 11.10 6.65
CA PHE A 117 -0.96 12.42 6.32
C PHE A 117 0.11 13.50 6.19
N THR A 118 1.29 13.32 6.81
CA THR A 118 2.36 14.33 6.76
C THR A 118 3.26 14.17 5.55
N HIS A 119 3.52 12.93 5.10
CA HIS A 119 4.36 12.69 3.92
C HIS A 119 3.51 12.59 2.66
N SER A 120 4.06 13.11 1.57
CA SER A 120 3.39 13.19 0.28
C SER A 120 4.44 13.09 -0.81
N LYS A 121 4.33 12.07 -1.67
CA LYS A 121 5.30 11.87 -2.74
C LYS A 121 4.66 11.31 -4.00
N LYS A 122 5.26 11.62 -5.15
CA LYS A 122 4.89 11.06 -6.45
C LYS A 122 6.16 10.71 -7.21
N ILE A 123 6.26 9.48 -7.68
CA ILE A 123 7.36 8.96 -8.48
C ILE A 123 6.76 8.46 -9.79
N LYS A 124 7.36 8.83 -10.93
CA LYS A 124 6.98 8.27 -12.22
C LYS A 124 7.74 6.96 -12.41
N ILE A 125 7.00 5.89 -12.72
CA ILE A 125 7.59 4.60 -13.05
C ILE A 125 7.83 4.60 -14.56
N ASN A 126 9.08 4.47 -14.97
CA ASN A 126 9.50 4.34 -16.36
C ASN A 126 9.62 2.87 -16.75
#